data_AF-A0A605AN78-F1
#
_entry.id   AF-A0A605AN78-F1
#
_cell.length_a   1.000
_cell.length_b   1.000
_cell.length_c   1.000
_cell.angle_alpha   90.00
_cell.angle_beta   90.00
_cell.angle_gamma   90.00
#
_symmetry.space_group_name_H-M   'P 1'
#
loop_
_entity.id
_entity.type
_entity.pdbx_description
1 polymer ?
#
loop_
_entity_poly.entity_id
_entity_poly.type
_entity_poly.pdbx_seq_one_letter_code
_entity_poly.pdbx_strand_id
1 'polypeptide(L)' 'METLSSRIKQKRIELNLTQAQLAELSGTKQQTIQQVESGLTKRPRFLVELAQALNVTPLWLLYGNRKKSS' A
#
# COMPACT_ATOMS: atom_id res chain seq x y z
N MET A 1 -10.47 12.22 -2.59
CA MET A 1 -9.96 12.03 -1.23
C MET A 1 -8.91 10.93 -1.29
N GLU A 2 -7.69 11.16 -0.83
CA GLU A 2 -6.61 10.18 -0.97
C GLU A 2 -6.79 9.05 0.06
N THR A 3 -7.07 7.83 -0.40
CA THR A 3 -7.28 6.65 0.45
C THR A 3 -6.00 5.82 0.57
N LEU A 4 -5.98 4.89 1.54
CA LEU A 4 -4.93 3.87 1.64
C LEU A 4 -4.75 3.13 0.31
N SER A 5 -5.86 2.72 -0.30
CA SER A 5 -5.87 1.99 -1.57
C SER A 5 -5.27 2.79 -2.72
N SER A 6 -5.58 4.09 -2.82
CA SER A 6 -4.98 4.98 -3.82
C SER A 6 -3.48 5.15 -3.62
N ARG A 7 -3.00 5.35 -2.38
CA ARG A 7 -1.58 5.51 -2.08
C ARG A 7 -0.75 4.28 -2.42
N ILE A 8 -1.27 3.10 -2.09
CA ILE A 8 -0.63 1.81 -2.41
C ILE A 8 -0.50 1.65 -3.92
N LYS A 9 -1.61 1.85 -4.65
CA LYS A 9 -1.62 1.73 -6.11
C LYS A 9 -0.65 2.71 -6.76
N GLN A 10 -0.63 3.96 -6.30
CA GLN A 10 0.27 4.99 -6.82
C GLN A 10 1.74 4.60 -6.58
N LYS A 11 2.13 4.26 -5.35
CA LYS A 11 3.52 3.87 -5.04
C LYS A 11 3.97 2.63 -5.80
N ARG A 12 3.08 1.65 -5.96
CA ARG A 12 3.37 0.46 -6.76
C ARG A 12 3.72 0.81 -8.21
N ILE A 13 2.94 1.70 -8.83
CA ILE A 13 3.17 2.16 -10.20
C ILE A 13 4.47 2.99 -10.30
N GLU A 14 4.74 3.87 -9.33
CA GLU A 14 5.99 4.65 -9.27
C GLU A 14 7.24 3.74 -9.20
N LEU A 15 7.11 2.58 -8.56
CA LEU A 15 8.17 1.56 -8.48
C LEU A 15 8.19 0.58 -9.68
N ASN A 16 7.35 0.78 -10.68
CA ASN A 16 7.17 -0.11 -11.84
C ASN A 16 6.86 -1.57 -11.46
N LEU A 17 6.14 -1.77 -10.35
CA LEU A 17 5.76 -3.10 -9.88
C LEU A 17 4.37 -3.50 -10.41
N THR A 18 4.22 -4.77 -10.78
CA THR A 18 2.91 -5.40 -10.93
C THR A 18 2.30 -5.74 -9.56
N GLN A 19 0.99 -6.01 -9.51
CA GLN A 19 0.35 -6.47 -8.26
C GLN A 19 0.92 -7.80 -7.77
N ALA A 20 1.35 -8.68 -8.69
CA ALA A 20 1.96 -9.96 -8.36
C ALA A 20 3.36 -9.77 -7.73
N GLN A 21 4.19 -8.89 -8.31
CA GLN A 21 5.50 -8.56 -7.74
C GLN A 21 5.38 -7.90 -6.37
N LEU A 22 4.44 -6.96 -6.19
CA LEU A 22 4.20 -6.38 -4.87
C LEU A 22 3.75 -7.44 -3.86
N ALA A 23 2.94 -8.40 -4.29
CA ALA A 23 2.50 -9.49 -3.44
C ALA A 23 3.67 -10.36 -2.99
N GLU A 24 4.56 -10.74 -3.91
CA GLU A 24 5.77 -11.50 -3.62
C GLU A 24 6.68 -10.77 -2.63
N LEU A 25 6.95 -9.48 -2.87
CA LEU A 25 7.78 -8.65 -2.00
C LEU A 25 7.20 -8.46 -0.59
N SER A 26 5.87 -8.46 -0.45
CA SER A 26 5.18 -8.30 0.84
C SER A 26 4.73 -9.63 1.46
N GLY A 27 5.16 -10.77 0.92
CA GLY A 27 4.85 -12.10 1.46
C GLY A 27 3.37 -12.46 1.42
N THR A 28 2.63 -11.97 0.41
CA THR A 28 1.17 -12.14 0.27
C THR A 28 0.79 -12.64 -1.12
N LYS A 29 -0.51 -12.74 -1.41
CA LYS A 29 -1.05 -13.16 -2.71
C LYS A 29 -1.48 -11.96 -3.55
N GLN A 30 -1.39 -12.07 -4.88
CA GLN A 30 -1.84 -11.02 -5.80
C GLN A 30 -3.29 -10.59 -5.54
N GLN A 31 -4.19 -11.55 -5.28
CA GLN A 31 -5.59 -11.27 -4.93
C GLN A 31 -5.72 -10.40 -3.67
N THR A 32 -4.82 -10.57 -2.70
CA THR A 32 -4.81 -9.75 -1.49
C THR A 32 -4.43 -8.31 -1.82
N ILE A 33 -3.42 -8.09 -2.69
CA ILE A 33 -3.07 -6.75 -3.18
C ILE A 33 -4.23 -6.13 -3.94
N GLN A 34 -4.92 -6.89 -4.79
CA GLN A 34 -6.11 -6.42 -5.53
C GLN A 34 -7.22 -5.95 -4.58
N GLN A 35 -7.51 -6.70 -3.51
CA GLN A 35 -8.53 -6.33 -2.51
C GLN A 35 -8.14 -5.09 -1.71
N VAL A 36 -6.84 -4.86 -1.49
CA VAL A 36 -6.36 -3.64 -0.84
C VAL A 36 -6.46 -2.45 -1.80
N GLU A 37 -6.03 -2.59 -3.06
CA GLU A 37 -6.11 -1.52 -4.06
C GLU A 37 -7.55 -1.19 -4.49
N SER A 38 -8.49 -2.13 -4.36
CA SER A 38 -9.92 -1.87 -4.57
C SER A 38 -10.59 -1.17 -3.39
N GLY A 39 -9.92 -1.10 -2.23
CA GLY A 39 -10.46 -0.52 -0.99
C GLY A 39 -11.38 -1.45 -0.21
N LEU A 40 -11.54 -2.72 -0.64
CA LEU A 40 -12.25 -3.75 0.13
C LEU A 40 -11.54 -3.98 1.47
N THR A 41 -10.21 -4.05 1.45
CA THR A 41 -9.38 -4.15 2.66
C THR A 41 -8.87 -2.77 3.07
N LYS A 42 -9.48 -2.18 4.09
CA LYS A 42 -9.09 -0.85 4.62
C LYS A 42 -7.94 -0.90 5.63
N ARG A 43 -7.69 -2.06 6.23
CA ARG A 43 -6.62 -2.30 7.22
C ARG A 43 -5.99 -3.67 6.99
N PRO A 44 -5.04 -3.78 6.05
CA PRO A 44 -4.33 -5.04 5.81
C PRO A 44 -3.49 -5.42 7.04
N ARG A 45 -3.50 -6.70 7.43
CA ARG A 45 -2.68 -7.21 8.55
C ARG A 45 -1.18 -7.15 8.25
N PHE A 46 -0.82 -7.18 6.97
CA PHE A 46 0.55 -7.13 6.45
C PHE A 46 0.98 -5.71 6.06
N LEU A 47 0.47 -4.70 6.78
CA LEU A 47 0.71 -3.29 6.45
C LEU A 47 2.20 -2.94 6.51
N VAL A 48 2.95 -3.56 7.43
CA VAL A 48 4.38 -3.27 7.64
C VAL A 48 5.20 -3.81 6.48
N GLU A 49 4.96 -5.05 6.08
CA GLU A 49 5.57 -5.73 4.95
C GLU A 49 5.24 -5.01 3.65
N LEU A 50 3.99 -4.55 3.50
CA LEU A 50 3.57 -3.73 2.36
C LEU A 50 4.31 -2.39 2.32
N ALA A 51 4.52 -1.75 3.46
CA ALA A 51 5.26 -0.49 3.54
C ALA A 51 6.74 -0.68 3.16
N GLN A 52 7.36 -1.76 3.65
CA GLN A 52 8.72 -2.15 3.29
C GLN A 52 8.85 -2.41 1.79
N ALA A 53 7.96 -3.21 1.20
CA ALA A 53 7.95 -3.51 -0.23
C ALA A 53 7.76 -2.26 -1.11
N LEU A 54 7.07 -1.24 -0.59
CA LEU A 54 6.81 0.03 -1.28
C LEU A 54 7.82 1.13 -0.93
N ASN A 55 8.88 0.83 -0.15
CA ASN A 55 9.87 1.81 0.30
C ASN A 55 9.25 3.05 0.99
N VAL A 56 8.22 2.84 1.81
CA VAL A 56 7.55 3.90 2.58
C VAL A 56 7.33 3.47 4.04
N THR A 57 6.88 4.40 4.89
CA THR A 57 6.50 4.06 6.26
C THR A 57 5.05 3.57 6.33
N PRO A 58 4.72 2.65 7.26
CA PRO A 58 3.33 2.21 7.48
C PRO A 58 2.39 3.37 7.80
N LEU A 59 2.91 4.38 8.51
CA LEU A 59 2.17 5.59 8.88
C LEU A 59 1.79 6.42 7.65
N TRP A 60 2.70 6.56 6.69
CA TRP A 60 2.43 7.26 5.43
C TRP A 60 1.36 6.53 4.60
N LEU A 61 1.37 5.19 4.56
CA LEU A 61 0.31 4.43 3.90
C LEU A 61 -1.06 4.71 4.53
N LEU A 62 -1.16 4.71 5.86
CA LEU A 62 -2.43 4.91 6.57
C LEU A 62 -2.95 6.35 6.45
N TYR A 63 -2.09 7.34 6.63
CA TYR A 63 -2.52 8.73 6.82
C TYR A 63 -2.14 9.67 5.67
N GLY A 64 -1.30 9.21 4.75
CA GLY A 64 -0.71 10.05 3.70
C GLY A 64 0.24 11.08 4.28
N ASN A 65 0.62 12.06 3.45
CA ASN A 65 1.52 13.13 3.83
C ASN A 65 0.82 14.25 4.62
N ARG A 66 -0.07 13.88 5.57
CA ARG A 66 -0.58 14.83 6.56
C ARG A 66 0.59 15.28 7.41
N LYS A 67 1.31 16.32 6.95
CA LYS A 67 1.91 17.27 7.87
C LYS A 67 0.77 17.63 8.82
N LYS A 68 0.91 17.32 10.12
CA LYS A 68 0.08 17.98 11.12
C LYS A 68 0.30 19.48 10.86
N SER A 69 -0.66 20.12 10.22
CA SER A 69 -0.85 21.55 10.36
C SER A 69 -1.05 21.75 11.86
N SER A 70 0.03 22.15 12.52
CA SER A 70 -0.06 22.86 13.81
C SER A 70 -0.70 24.21 13.57
#